data_AF-A0A921E8X3-F1
#
_entry.id   AF-A0A921E8X3-F1
#
_cell.length_a   1.000
_cell.length_b   1.000
_cell.length_c   1.000
_cell.angle_alpha   90.00
_cell.angle_beta   90.00
_cell.angle_gamma   90.00
#
_symmetry.space_group_name_H-M   'P 1'
#
loop_
_entity.id
_entity.type
_entity.pdbx_description
1 polymer ?
#
loop_
_entity_poly.entity_id
_entity_poly.type
_entity_poly.pdbx_seq_one_letter_code
_entity_poly.pdbx_strand_id
1 'polypeptide(L)'
;MSKYLLVLSLMTVMVLFSTSCNSKSDEEEEGQNVSYTSTVISSFALVEDDEVLRDLETVYFTIDLNNALIYNAQPLPKGTDVSSLAVTIGTGVLSAISISYVDADGVTQTVDYMADSSAKINFAHGPATVTVTSGDGNHTRSYEVSVNVYEVEADLLAWDDTSSAELPTTLGVDNVTAAKAVDFKGQPLVLTSNGNGELCIATCADINNPQWTFVSPVAPAGGVKVNTLAVCGDNLYVVAAGDALLTSADGGQNWVDTGASMSYIYGEYAGRLLGNVKDATGAYSLIDYPGGTAAVLPEGFPVSGTSQMLSYEQLWMESPIGMMIGGTLADGSLTDACWAYDGSTWCNIAVTAAPQRTGVTLVPYFVYRTESTSWVTTKLTAFIAMGGTNPDGSISKEVYVSTDYGTHWLLADDSLQLPDELPSFTSASGLVYSRMMSADQLAAASWEAVASNEMPLWVASNYVKDNEGITPITEWECPYIYLFGGADASGSIDGKIWRGVINRLTFKPLQ
;
A
#
# COMPACT_ATOMS: atom_id res chain seq x y z
N MET A 1 -54.65 -56.44 -0.52
CA MET A 1 -54.42 -56.12 -1.95
C MET A 1 -52.92 -55.84 -2.10
N SER A 2 -52.10 -56.83 -2.44
CA SER A 2 -51.59 -57.07 -3.81
C SER A 2 -51.19 -55.79 -4.55
N LYS A 3 -49.87 -55.57 -4.72
CA LYS A 3 -49.16 -55.76 -5.99
C LYS A 3 -47.62 -55.74 -5.80
N TYR A 4 -47.01 -56.92 -5.96
CA TYR A 4 -45.75 -57.30 -6.65
C TYR A 4 -44.43 -56.54 -6.36
N LEU A 5 -43.41 -57.20 -5.76
CA LEU A 5 -42.36 -58.09 -6.35
C LEU A 5 -41.25 -57.26 -7.05
N LEU A 6 -39.94 -57.51 -6.89
CA LEU A 6 -39.23 -58.78 -6.72
C LEU A 6 -37.80 -58.51 -6.19
N VAL A 7 -37.48 -59.10 -5.05
CA VAL A 7 -36.13 -59.26 -4.45
C VAL A 7 -35.86 -60.76 -4.46
N LEU A 8 -34.76 -61.20 -5.07
CA LEU A 8 -34.01 -62.47 -4.88
C LEU A 8 -33.00 -62.52 -6.03
N SER A 9 -31.73 -62.92 -5.91
CA SER A 9 -31.09 -64.05 -5.19
C SER A 9 -29.57 -63.88 -5.38
N LEU A 10 -28.60 -64.52 -4.71
CA LEU A 10 -28.54 -65.79 -4.00
C LEU A 10 -27.20 -65.81 -3.24
N MET A 11 -27.20 -66.30 -2.01
CA MET A 11 -26.04 -66.73 -1.25
C MET A 11 -25.46 -68.05 -1.83
N THR A 12 -24.25 -68.40 -1.40
CA THR A 12 -23.60 -69.74 -1.42
C THR A 12 -23.02 -70.29 -2.72
N VAL A 13 -21.67 -70.26 -2.84
CA VAL A 13 -20.85 -71.46 -3.12
C VAL A 13 -19.57 -71.40 -2.27
N MET A 14 -19.31 -72.48 -1.55
CA MET A 14 -18.19 -72.71 -0.63
C MET A 14 -17.31 -73.82 -1.25
N VAL A 15 -16.01 -73.52 -1.47
CA VAL A 15 -14.84 -74.34 -1.08
C VAL A 15 -14.50 -75.67 -1.81
N LEU A 16 -13.25 -75.68 -2.31
CA LEU A 16 -12.26 -76.77 -2.55
C LEU A 16 -12.41 -77.73 -3.75
N PHE A 17 -11.42 -77.75 -4.65
CA PHE A 17 -10.26 -78.67 -4.58
C PHE A 17 -9.06 -78.18 -5.44
N SER A 18 -7.88 -78.31 -4.82
CA SER A 18 -6.48 -78.25 -5.30
C SER A 18 -6.19 -79.16 -6.52
N THR A 19 -5.18 -78.95 -7.39
CA THR A 19 -3.71 -78.96 -7.17
C THR A 19 -3.00 -78.45 -8.45
N SER A 20 -1.92 -77.65 -8.39
CA SER A 20 -0.50 -78.03 -8.62
C SER A 20 0.18 -76.78 -9.22
N CYS A 21 1.40 -76.32 -8.96
CA CYS A 21 2.59 -76.83 -8.30
C CYS A 21 3.35 -75.66 -7.65
N ASN A 22 3.99 -75.99 -6.54
CA ASN A 22 5.01 -75.28 -5.78
C ASN A 22 6.16 -74.69 -6.63
N SER A 23 6.43 -73.39 -6.48
CA SER A 23 7.81 -72.87 -6.46
C SER A 23 7.89 -71.70 -5.48
N LYS A 24 8.57 -71.94 -4.36
CA LYS A 24 8.89 -70.97 -3.33
C LYS A 24 9.57 -69.73 -3.91
N SER A 25 9.07 -68.56 -3.55
CA SER A 25 9.87 -67.36 -3.32
C SER A 25 9.04 -66.39 -2.50
N ASP A 26 9.30 -66.43 -1.19
CA ASP A 26 9.15 -65.41 -0.16
C ASP A 26 8.15 -64.26 -0.45
N GLU A 27 7.07 -64.27 0.33
CA GLU A 27 6.21 -63.10 0.54
C GLU A 27 7.06 -62.03 1.25
N GLU A 28 7.53 -61.03 0.51
CA GLU A 28 7.96 -59.77 1.08
C GLU A 28 6.72 -59.06 1.63
N GLU A 29 6.63 -58.96 2.96
CA GLU A 29 5.81 -57.91 3.57
C GLU A 29 6.20 -56.58 2.94
N GLU A 30 5.23 -55.82 2.41
CA GLU A 30 5.41 -54.40 2.09
C GLU A 30 5.67 -53.63 3.41
N GLY A 31 6.88 -53.78 3.94
CA GLY A 31 7.42 -52.92 4.95
C GLY A 31 7.58 -51.53 4.37
N GLN A 32 7.27 -50.51 5.16
CA GLN A 32 7.70 -49.14 4.86
C GLN A 32 9.19 -49.21 4.52
N ASN A 33 9.56 -48.91 3.27
CA ASN A 33 10.96 -48.81 2.86
C ASN A 33 11.58 -47.62 3.60
N VAL A 34 12.07 -47.86 4.82
CA VAL A 34 12.88 -46.92 5.57
C VAL A 34 14.19 -46.76 4.79
N SER A 35 14.34 -45.63 4.11
CA SER A 35 15.57 -45.35 3.36
C SER A 35 16.70 -45.00 4.32
N TYR A 36 17.65 -45.92 4.49
CA TYR A 36 18.86 -45.73 5.29
C TYR A 36 19.94 -44.90 4.57
N THR A 37 19.71 -44.53 3.30
CA THR A 37 20.66 -43.76 2.48
C THR A 37 20.27 -42.28 2.35
N SER A 38 19.12 -41.87 2.90
CA SER A 38 18.61 -40.50 2.78
C SER A 38 19.45 -39.52 3.60
N THR A 39 19.74 -38.37 2.99
CA THR A 39 20.36 -37.18 3.65
C THR A 39 19.44 -35.95 3.52
N VAL A 40 18.14 -36.19 3.34
CA VAL A 40 17.13 -35.14 3.15
C VAL A 40 16.74 -34.51 4.50
N ILE A 41 16.77 -33.18 4.55
CA ILE A 41 16.08 -32.40 5.58
C ILE A 41 14.66 -32.16 5.07
N SER A 42 13.65 -32.67 5.78
CA SER A 42 12.24 -32.62 5.38
C SER A 42 11.47 -31.45 5.99
N SER A 43 11.94 -30.92 7.13
CA SER A 43 11.42 -29.71 7.73
C SER A 43 12.51 -28.98 8.51
N PHE A 44 12.33 -27.66 8.65
CA PHE A 44 13.16 -26.81 9.47
C PHE A 44 12.27 -25.75 10.11
N ALA A 45 12.45 -25.51 11.41
CA ALA A 45 11.73 -24.48 12.14
C ALA A 45 12.63 -23.89 13.24
N LEU A 46 12.35 -22.65 13.63
CA LEU A 46 12.90 -22.08 14.86
C LEU A 46 12.10 -22.60 16.05
N VAL A 47 12.71 -22.61 17.23
CA VAL A 47 12.03 -22.92 18.49
C VAL A 47 11.45 -21.62 19.07
N GLU A 48 10.30 -21.72 19.72
CA GLU A 48 9.62 -20.62 20.43
C GLU A 48 10.60 -19.87 21.36
N ASP A 49 10.65 -18.54 21.22
CA ASP A 49 11.49 -17.65 22.02
C ASP A 49 10.88 -16.23 22.04
N ASP A 50 9.87 -16.03 22.89
CA ASP A 50 9.12 -14.78 23.02
C ASP A 50 9.98 -13.56 23.40
N GLU A 51 11.18 -13.77 23.94
CA GLU A 51 12.14 -12.69 24.23
C GLU A 51 12.79 -12.15 22.95
N VAL A 52 12.96 -13.00 21.94
CA VAL A 52 13.51 -12.62 20.63
C VAL A 52 12.39 -12.09 19.74
N LEU A 53 11.35 -12.90 19.57
CA LEU A 53 10.20 -12.59 18.73
C LEU A 53 9.05 -13.49 19.13
N ARG A 54 7.87 -12.90 19.36
CA ARG A 54 6.67 -13.69 19.66
C ARG A 54 6.34 -14.65 18.52
N ASP A 55 5.88 -15.87 18.81
CA ASP A 55 5.46 -16.86 17.80
C ASP A 55 6.57 -17.19 16.74
N LEU A 56 7.85 -17.11 17.14
CA LEU A 56 9.03 -17.31 16.27
C LEU A 56 9.04 -18.66 15.52
N GLU A 57 8.48 -19.70 16.14
CA GLU A 57 8.35 -21.05 15.58
C GLU A 57 7.38 -21.14 14.39
N THR A 58 6.55 -20.13 14.18
CA THR A 58 5.61 -20.06 13.04
C THR A 58 6.26 -19.58 11.75
N VAL A 59 7.52 -19.12 11.81
CA VAL A 59 8.28 -18.64 10.65
C VAL A 59 8.47 -19.77 9.64
N TYR A 60 8.04 -19.53 8.40
CA TYR A 60 8.15 -20.50 7.32
C TYR A 60 9.55 -20.49 6.69
N PHE A 61 10.15 -21.68 6.58
CA PHE A 61 11.43 -21.89 5.90
C PHE A 61 11.24 -22.68 4.60
N THR A 62 11.82 -22.15 3.52
CA THR A 62 11.96 -22.83 2.24
C THR A 62 13.17 -23.75 2.29
N ILE A 63 13.00 -25.00 1.87
CA ILE A 63 14.08 -26.00 1.75
C ILE A 63 14.30 -26.27 0.25
N ASP A 64 15.40 -25.75 -0.29
CA ASP A 64 15.85 -26.06 -1.64
C ASP A 64 16.73 -27.31 -1.62
N LEU A 65 16.11 -28.46 -1.90
CA LEU A 65 16.79 -29.75 -1.96
C LEU A 65 17.76 -29.90 -3.14
N ASN A 66 17.74 -29.02 -4.15
CA ASN A 66 18.69 -29.09 -5.27
C ASN A 66 19.97 -28.33 -4.91
N ASN A 67 19.83 -27.09 -4.44
CA ASN A 67 20.95 -26.23 -4.09
C ASN A 67 21.47 -26.44 -2.65
N ALA A 68 20.77 -27.26 -1.85
CA ALA A 68 21.05 -27.50 -0.44
C ALA A 68 21.01 -26.21 0.40
N LEU A 69 19.98 -25.40 0.19
CA LEU A 69 19.76 -24.15 0.91
C LEU A 69 18.50 -24.25 1.78
N ILE A 70 18.53 -23.66 2.96
CA ILE A 70 17.37 -23.49 3.85
C ILE A 70 17.31 -22.04 4.28
N TYR A 71 16.19 -21.36 4.04
CA TYR A 71 16.06 -19.95 4.37
C TYR A 71 14.59 -19.55 4.52
N ASN A 72 14.33 -18.55 5.36
CA ASN A 72 13.02 -17.89 5.39
C ASN A 72 12.93 -16.89 4.23
N ALA A 73 11.98 -17.12 3.33
CA ALA A 73 11.76 -16.24 2.17
C ALA A 73 11.18 -14.89 2.59
N GLN A 74 10.40 -14.86 3.67
CA GLN A 74 10.00 -13.63 4.36
C GLN A 74 11.02 -13.35 5.48
N PRO A 75 11.87 -12.31 5.35
CA PRO A 75 12.78 -11.91 6.41
C PRO A 75 12.04 -11.58 7.71
N LEU A 76 12.70 -11.81 8.84
CA LEU A 76 12.22 -11.40 10.16
C LEU A 76 12.23 -9.87 10.28
N PRO A 77 11.44 -9.29 11.20
CA PRO A 77 11.45 -7.85 11.44
C PRO A 77 12.84 -7.31 11.72
N LYS A 78 13.10 -6.08 11.29
CA LYS A 78 14.36 -5.41 11.55
C LYS A 78 14.68 -5.43 13.05
N GLY A 79 15.95 -5.68 13.38
CA GLY A 79 16.43 -5.72 14.76
C GLY A 79 16.16 -7.03 15.50
N THR A 80 15.51 -8.03 14.87
CA THR A 80 15.39 -9.37 15.48
C THR A 80 16.77 -9.94 15.78
N ASP A 81 16.99 -10.38 17.02
CA ASP A 81 18.27 -10.95 17.44
C ASP A 81 18.40 -12.40 16.95
N VAL A 82 19.22 -12.59 15.92
CA VAL A 82 19.52 -13.91 15.34
C VAL A 82 20.86 -14.49 15.81
N SER A 83 21.47 -13.90 16.84
CA SER A 83 22.77 -14.33 17.36
C SER A 83 22.73 -15.60 18.19
N SER A 84 21.54 -16.03 18.62
CA SER A 84 21.35 -17.19 19.50
C SER A 84 19.95 -17.81 19.36
N LEU A 85 19.75 -18.62 18.32
CA LEU A 85 18.45 -19.25 18.02
C LEU A 85 18.49 -20.78 18.18
N ALA A 86 17.46 -21.35 18.79
CA ALA A 86 17.29 -22.82 18.81
C ALA A 86 16.49 -23.25 17.58
N VAL A 87 16.80 -24.44 17.06
CA VAL A 87 16.23 -24.95 15.80
C VAL A 87 15.69 -26.36 15.96
N THR A 88 14.65 -26.67 15.19
CA THR A 88 14.10 -28.02 15.02
C THR A 88 14.31 -28.47 13.59
N ILE A 89 14.97 -29.62 13.41
CA ILE A 89 15.30 -30.16 12.08
C ILE A 89 14.62 -31.52 11.88
N GLY A 90 13.71 -31.60 10.90
CA GLY A 90 13.08 -32.84 10.47
C GLY A 90 13.98 -33.60 9.51
N THR A 91 14.26 -34.85 9.82
CA THR A 91 15.15 -35.72 9.02
C THR A 91 14.60 -37.15 8.97
N GLY A 92 15.10 -37.93 8.00
CA GLY A 92 14.90 -39.38 7.96
C GLY A 92 15.84 -40.12 8.93
N VAL A 93 16.08 -41.41 8.67
CA VAL A 93 17.06 -42.18 9.46
C VAL A 93 18.47 -41.71 9.14
N LEU A 94 19.16 -41.20 10.16
CA LEU A 94 20.52 -40.68 10.08
C LEU A 94 21.45 -41.39 11.07
N SER A 95 22.76 -41.34 10.81
CA SER A 95 23.80 -41.83 11.73
C SER A 95 24.53 -40.69 12.46
N ALA A 96 24.53 -39.48 11.87
CA ALA A 96 25.06 -38.27 12.49
C ALA A 96 24.41 -37.02 11.89
N ILE A 97 24.28 -35.96 12.71
CA ILE A 97 23.92 -34.62 12.26
C ILE A 97 24.69 -33.59 13.08
N SER A 98 25.36 -32.67 12.39
CA SER A 98 26.10 -31.59 13.03
C SER A 98 25.75 -30.23 12.42
N ILE A 99 25.87 -29.19 13.24
CA ILE A 99 25.65 -27.80 12.84
C ILE A 99 26.92 -27.03 13.08
N SER A 100 27.46 -26.39 12.04
CA SER A 100 28.61 -25.50 12.16
C SER A 100 28.20 -24.06 11.90
N TYR A 101 28.64 -23.13 12.74
CA TYR A 101 28.31 -21.71 12.64
C TYR A 101 29.46 -20.86 13.17
N VAL A 102 29.43 -19.55 12.91
CA VAL A 102 30.44 -18.60 13.39
C VAL A 102 29.91 -17.90 14.64
N ASP A 103 30.64 -17.96 15.74
CA ASP A 103 30.28 -17.28 16.99
C ASP A 103 30.58 -15.77 16.96
N ALA A 104 30.30 -15.08 18.06
CA ALA A 104 30.48 -13.63 18.20
C ALA A 104 31.95 -13.18 18.06
N ASP A 105 32.91 -14.07 18.30
CA ASP A 105 34.35 -13.79 18.19
C ASP A 105 34.89 -14.12 16.78
N GLY A 106 34.02 -14.55 15.86
CA GLY A 106 34.40 -14.94 14.50
C GLY A 106 34.97 -16.35 14.40
N VAL A 107 34.79 -17.19 15.43
CA VAL A 107 35.32 -18.56 15.47
C VAL A 107 34.24 -19.55 15.05
N THR A 108 34.61 -20.50 14.19
CA THR A 108 33.70 -21.59 13.80
C THR A 108 33.50 -22.55 14.97
N GLN A 109 32.26 -22.69 15.41
CA GLN A 109 31.79 -23.70 16.34
C GLN A 109 31.11 -24.83 15.59
N THR A 110 31.17 -26.04 16.15
CA THR A 110 30.44 -27.21 15.63
C THR A 110 29.73 -27.91 16.76
N VAL A 111 28.42 -28.09 16.61
CA VAL A 111 27.54 -28.78 17.54
C VAL A 111 27.16 -30.15 16.96
N ASP A 112 27.24 -31.20 17.78
CA ASP A 112 26.61 -32.48 17.50
C ASP A 112 25.12 -32.38 17.89
N TYR A 113 24.26 -32.19 16.90
CA TYR A 113 22.84 -31.94 17.13
C TYR A 113 22.08 -33.21 17.58
N MET A 114 22.64 -34.40 17.35
CA MET A 114 22.10 -35.63 17.94
C MET A 114 22.36 -35.70 19.45
N ALA A 115 23.51 -35.17 19.90
CA ALA A 115 23.85 -35.15 21.32
C ALA A 115 23.18 -33.98 22.07
N ASP A 116 23.03 -32.82 21.41
CA ASP A 116 22.39 -31.62 21.96
C ASP A 116 21.49 -30.95 20.92
N SER A 117 20.23 -31.37 20.88
CA SER A 117 19.21 -30.77 20.00
C SER A 117 18.68 -29.43 20.52
N SER A 118 19.11 -28.98 21.71
CA SER A 118 18.71 -27.71 22.33
C SER A 118 19.73 -26.58 22.12
N ALA A 119 20.86 -26.89 21.49
CA ALA A 119 21.92 -25.93 21.25
C ALA A 119 21.42 -24.70 20.48
N LYS A 120 21.85 -23.53 20.95
CA LYS A 120 21.57 -22.24 20.32
C LYS A 120 22.64 -21.95 19.25
N ILE A 121 22.19 -21.58 18.06
CA ILE A 121 22.99 -21.37 16.86
C ILE A 121 23.03 -19.87 16.54
N ASN A 122 24.19 -19.36 16.18
CA ASN A 122 24.36 -17.97 15.76
C ASN A 122 24.23 -17.86 14.24
N PHE A 123 23.25 -17.07 13.78
CA PHE A 123 23.00 -16.74 12.37
C PHE A 123 23.38 -15.29 12.01
N ALA A 124 23.86 -14.50 12.97
CA ALA A 124 24.23 -13.10 12.78
C ALA A 124 25.54 -12.91 12.00
N HIS A 125 26.40 -13.93 11.94
CA HIS A 125 27.69 -13.90 11.23
C HIS A 125 27.67 -14.67 9.90
N GLY A 126 26.51 -14.75 9.27
CA GLY A 126 26.30 -15.47 8.03
C GLY A 126 25.67 -16.85 8.25
N PRO A 127 25.56 -17.65 7.18
CA PRO A 127 24.81 -18.89 7.23
C PRO A 127 25.48 -19.95 8.09
N ALA A 128 24.66 -20.73 8.79
CA ALA A 128 25.10 -21.97 9.44
C ALA A 128 25.13 -23.12 8.43
N THR A 129 26.00 -24.10 8.62
CA THR A 129 26.07 -25.32 7.81
C THR A 129 25.54 -26.50 8.61
N VAL A 130 24.46 -27.12 8.14
CA VAL A 130 23.92 -28.37 8.69
C VAL A 130 24.41 -29.55 7.86
N THR A 131 25.20 -30.44 8.44
CA THR A 131 25.70 -31.64 7.78
C THR A 131 24.96 -32.87 8.28
N VAL A 132 24.29 -33.57 7.37
CA VAL A 132 23.54 -34.81 7.65
C VAL A 132 24.28 -36.00 7.04
N THR A 133 24.54 -37.02 7.85
CA THR A 133 25.05 -38.32 7.40
C THR A 133 23.94 -39.37 7.51
N SER A 134 23.69 -40.07 6.41
CA SER A 134 22.65 -41.09 6.28
C SER A 134 22.78 -42.21 7.32
N GLY A 135 21.69 -42.94 7.59
CA GLY A 135 21.67 -44.04 8.55
C GLY A 135 22.68 -45.16 8.27
N ASP A 136 23.05 -45.38 7.01
CA ASP A 136 24.08 -46.34 6.60
C ASP A 136 25.52 -45.83 6.78
N GLY A 137 25.71 -44.55 7.11
CA GLY A 137 27.00 -43.90 7.33
C GLY A 137 27.79 -43.59 6.05
N ASN A 138 27.26 -43.89 4.86
CA ASN A 138 28.02 -43.83 3.62
C ASN A 138 27.74 -42.57 2.78
N HIS A 139 26.67 -41.83 3.10
CA HIS A 139 26.25 -40.65 2.35
C HIS A 139 26.18 -39.45 3.28
N THR A 140 26.75 -38.33 2.84
CA THR A 140 26.74 -37.09 3.60
C THR A 140 26.29 -35.95 2.71
N ARG A 141 25.48 -35.05 3.24
CA ARG A 141 25.10 -33.80 2.57
C ARG A 141 25.14 -32.64 3.55
N SER A 142 25.65 -31.51 3.07
CA SER A 142 25.66 -30.25 3.82
C SER A 142 24.63 -29.29 3.22
N TYR A 143 23.85 -28.65 4.09
CA TYR A 143 22.90 -27.60 3.77
C TYR A 143 23.38 -26.29 4.37
N GLU A 144 23.29 -25.21 3.61
CA GLU A 144 23.50 -23.85 4.09
C GLU A 144 22.17 -23.30 4.59
N VAL A 145 22.16 -22.81 5.85
CA VAL A 145 20.96 -22.34 6.54
C VAL A 145 21.12 -20.87 6.89
N SER A 146 20.24 -20.04 6.34
CA SER A 146 20.20 -18.60 6.56
C SER A 146 18.93 -18.19 7.29
N VAL A 147 19.05 -17.32 8.28
CA VAL A 147 17.92 -16.62 8.90
C VAL A 147 17.99 -15.16 8.46
N ASN A 148 17.15 -14.81 7.50
CA ASN A 148 17.09 -13.49 6.90
C ASN A 148 16.32 -12.52 7.80
N VAL A 149 16.82 -11.30 7.94
CA VAL A 149 16.22 -10.20 8.71
C VAL A 149 16.15 -8.97 7.79
N TYR A 150 15.07 -8.20 7.83
CA TYR A 150 15.00 -6.95 7.05
C TYR A 150 16.03 -5.93 7.54
N GLU A 151 16.71 -5.27 6.60
CA GLU A 151 17.65 -4.17 6.91
C GLU A 151 16.91 -2.84 7.22
N VAL A 152 15.65 -2.74 6.79
CA VAL A 152 14.77 -1.59 6.97
C VAL A 152 13.47 -2.00 7.64
N GLU A 153 12.82 -1.06 8.32
CA GLU A 153 11.48 -1.30 8.85
C GLU A 153 10.50 -1.49 7.69
N ALA A 154 9.93 -2.69 7.55
CA ALA A 154 9.11 -3.05 6.39
C ALA A 154 7.82 -2.21 6.32
N ASP A 155 7.18 -1.96 7.47
CA ASP A 155 5.90 -1.26 7.55
C ASP A 155 6.05 0.26 7.71
N LEU A 156 7.27 0.78 7.58
CA LEU A 156 7.58 2.21 7.59
C LEU A 156 7.15 2.85 6.26
N LEU A 157 6.32 3.88 6.35
CA LEU A 157 6.05 4.83 5.28
C LEU A 157 7.28 5.75 5.16
N ALA A 158 8.23 5.35 4.35
CA ALA A 158 9.49 6.05 4.17
C ALA A 158 9.34 7.22 3.19
N TRP A 159 9.88 8.38 3.58
CA TRP A 159 10.01 9.58 2.76
C TRP A 159 11.50 9.94 2.70
N ASP A 160 12.20 9.55 1.64
CA ASP A 160 13.65 9.76 1.53
C ASP A 160 13.98 11.14 0.93
N ASP A 161 14.97 11.83 1.48
CA ASP A 161 15.50 13.12 0.99
C ASP A 161 16.09 13.01 -0.43
N THR A 162 16.65 11.85 -0.81
CA THR A 162 17.07 11.55 -2.19
C THR A 162 15.88 11.35 -3.15
N SER A 163 14.67 11.30 -2.60
CA SER A 163 13.40 11.15 -3.29
C SER A 163 12.58 12.44 -3.33
N SER A 164 13.24 13.61 -3.16
CA SER A 164 12.62 14.91 -3.39
C SER A 164 13.05 15.53 -4.73
N ALA A 165 12.12 16.20 -5.41
CA ALA A 165 12.38 16.97 -6.63
C ALA A 165 11.91 18.41 -6.44
N GLU A 166 12.47 19.38 -7.17
CA GLU A 166 11.98 20.76 -7.09
C GLU A 166 10.55 20.87 -7.66
N LEU A 167 9.73 21.72 -7.04
CA LEU A 167 8.36 22.00 -7.49
C LEU A 167 8.40 22.59 -8.92
N PRO A 168 7.70 21.99 -9.89
CA PRO A 168 7.85 22.35 -11.29
C PRO A 168 7.12 23.66 -11.56
N THR A 169 7.89 24.72 -11.80
CA THR A 169 7.35 26.03 -12.17
C THR A 169 8.34 26.86 -12.99
N THR A 170 7.83 27.72 -13.85
CA THR A 170 8.63 28.75 -14.55
C THR A 170 8.65 30.08 -13.81
N LEU A 171 7.89 30.23 -12.71
CA LEU A 171 7.78 31.48 -11.94
C LEU A 171 9.00 31.72 -11.03
N GLY A 172 9.87 30.73 -10.88
CA GLY A 172 10.89 30.66 -9.83
C GLY A 172 10.25 30.24 -8.50
N VAL A 173 10.76 29.16 -7.91
CA VAL A 173 10.14 28.51 -6.74
C VAL A 173 9.93 29.48 -5.57
N ASP A 174 10.88 30.40 -5.32
CA ASP A 174 10.79 31.41 -4.26
C ASP A 174 9.67 32.45 -4.46
N ASN A 175 9.13 32.58 -5.67
CA ASN A 175 8.04 33.51 -5.99
C ASN A 175 6.66 32.84 -5.91
N VAL A 176 6.59 31.52 -5.73
CA VAL A 176 5.33 30.78 -5.70
C VAL A 176 4.60 31.08 -4.38
N THR A 177 3.34 31.46 -4.51
CA THR A 177 2.45 31.81 -3.38
C THR A 177 1.29 30.84 -3.22
N ALA A 178 0.99 30.05 -4.25
CA ALA A 178 0.03 28.96 -4.17
C ALA A 178 0.40 27.88 -5.20
N ALA A 179 0.14 26.61 -4.83
CA ALA A 179 0.36 25.45 -5.67
C ALA A 179 -0.73 24.41 -5.42
N LYS A 180 -1.27 23.83 -6.48
CA LYS A 180 -2.23 22.71 -6.41
C LYS A 180 -1.92 21.72 -7.53
N ALA A 181 -1.89 20.44 -7.19
CA ALA A 181 -1.76 19.36 -8.16
C ALA A 181 -3.05 18.54 -8.23
N VAL A 182 -3.35 18.04 -9.42
CA VAL A 182 -4.48 17.15 -9.72
C VAL A 182 -4.01 16.05 -10.66
N ASP A 183 -4.64 14.88 -10.59
CA ASP A 183 -4.51 13.88 -11.64
C ASP A 183 -5.37 14.28 -12.84
N PHE A 184 -4.73 14.62 -13.95
CA PHE A 184 -5.41 14.94 -15.20
C PHE A 184 -5.01 13.91 -16.26
N LYS A 185 -5.95 13.01 -16.58
CA LYS A 185 -5.77 11.94 -17.57
C LYS A 185 -4.65 10.95 -17.22
N GLY A 186 -4.54 10.59 -15.94
CA GLY A 186 -3.54 9.65 -15.42
C GLY A 186 -2.15 10.26 -15.27
N GLN A 187 -2.04 11.60 -15.31
CA GLN A 187 -0.79 12.33 -15.25
C GLN A 187 -0.90 13.50 -14.26
N PRO A 188 0.17 13.81 -13.51
CA PRO A 188 0.15 14.95 -12.62
C PRO A 188 0.15 16.25 -13.43
N LEU A 189 -0.82 17.11 -13.11
CA LEU A 189 -0.86 18.50 -13.54
C LEU A 189 -0.75 19.41 -12.32
N VAL A 190 0.26 20.27 -12.31
CA VAL A 190 0.56 21.20 -11.22
C VAL A 190 0.27 22.62 -11.69
N LEU A 191 -0.63 23.31 -11.00
CA LEU A 191 -0.88 24.74 -11.17
C LEU A 191 -0.17 25.51 -10.06
N THR A 192 0.65 26.49 -10.44
CA THR A 192 1.30 27.41 -9.51
C THR A 192 0.94 28.86 -9.85
N SER A 193 0.92 29.72 -8.83
CA SER A 193 0.76 31.16 -9.00
C SER A 193 1.70 31.97 -8.12
N ASN A 194 2.06 33.18 -8.56
CA ASN A 194 2.82 34.14 -7.76
C ASN A 194 1.95 35.29 -7.23
N GLY A 195 2.54 36.17 -6.42
CA GLY A 195 1.85 37.33 -5.83
C GLY A 195 1.38 38.38 -6.84
N ASN A 196 1.82 38.30 -8.10
CA ASN A 196 1.37 39.18 -9.19
C ASN A 196 0.17 38.58 -9.96
N GLY A 197 -0.27 37.37 -9.59
CA GLY A 197 -1.35 36.64 -10.26
C GLY A 197 -0.92 35.93 -11.54
N GLU A 198 0.37 35.85 -11.85
CA GLU A 198 0.89 35.06 -12.97
C GLU A 198 0.74 33.56 -12.66
N LEU A 199 0.47 32.77 -13.70
CA LEU A 199 0.21 31.35 -13.59
C LEU A 199 1.26 30.54 -14.35
N CYS A 200 1.58 29.37 -13.82
CA CYS A 200 2.31 28.33 -14.52
C CYS A 200 1.61 27.00 -14.32
N ILE A 201 1.38 26.29 -15.42
CA ILE A 201 0.95 24.90 -15.43
C ILE A 201 2.12 24.05 -15.85
N ALA A 202 2.41 23.03 -15.05
CA ALA A 202 3.39 22.01 -15.36
C ALA A 202 2.70 20.65 -15.49
N THR A 203 2.98 19.93 -16.56
CA THR A 203 2.52 18.55 -16.76
C THR A 203 3.69 17.62 -16.93
N CYS A 204 3.53 16.37 -16.49
CA CYS A 204 4.54 15.34 -16.67
C CYS A 204 3.92 14.04 -17.15
N ALA A 205 4.46 13.48 -18.23
CA ALA A 205 3.97 12.23 -18.78
C ALA A 205 4.36 11.00 -17.95
N ASP A 206 5.50 11.06 -17.27
CA ASP A 206 6.03 10.01 -16.40
C ASP A 206 6.65 10.63 -15.14
N ILE A 207 5.96 10.49 -14.01
CA ILE A 207 6.41 11.03 -12.72
C ILE A 207 7.59 10.27 -12.13
N ASN A 208 7.88 9.05 -12.60
CA ASN A 208 9.03 8.27 -12.14
C ASN A 208 10.35 8.76 -12.74
N ASN A 209 10.29 9.38 -13.91
CA ASN A 209 11.40 10.07 -14.56
C ASN A 209 10.93 11.45 -15.05
N PRO A 210 10.74 12.41 -14.13
CA PRO A 210 9.96 13.59 -14.42
C PRO A 210 10.62 14.47 -15.48
N GLN A 211 9.96 14.60 -16.62
CA GLN A 211 10.25 15.59 -17.66
C GLN A 211 9.05 16.53 -17.77
N TRP A 212 9.19 17.72 -17.18
CA TRP A 212 8.09 18.68 -17.06
C TRP A 212 7.93 19.50 -18.35
N THR A 213 6.69 19.62 -18.80
CA THR A 213 6.28 20.56 -19.85
C THR A 213 5.55 21.72 -19.20
N PHE A 214 5.87 22.96 -19.61
CA PHE A 214 5.34 24.17 -18.98
C PHE A 214 4.46 24.98 -19.92
N VAL A 215 3.40 25.54 -19.35
CA VAL A 215 2.49 26.48 -19.99
C VAL A 215 2.31 27.68 -19.05
N SER A 216 2.34 28.89 -19.60
CA SER A 216 2.03 30.12 -18.87
C SER A 216 0.74 30.73 -19.40
N PRO A 217 -0.43 30.34 -18.86
CA PRO A 217 -1.71 30.84 -19.34
C PRO A 217 -1.90 32.30 -18.94
N VAL A 218 -2.72 33.02 -19.73
CA VAL A 218 -3.13 34.38 -19.37
C VAL A 218 -4.09 34.30 -18.19
N ALA A 219 -3.67 34.88 -17.06
CA ALA A 219 -4.49 34.90 -15.86
C ALA A 219 -5.75 35.77 -16.06
N PRO A 220 -6.92 35.34 -15.57
CA PRO A 220 -8.09 36.19 -15.41
C PRO A 220 -7.77 37.41 -14.54
N ALA A 221 -8.51 38.51 -14.75
CA ALA A 221 -8.34 39.72 -13.94
C ALA A 221 -8.55 39.41 -12.45
N GLY A 222 -7.55 39.72 -11.62
CA GLY A 222 -7.57 39.41 -10.18
C GLY A 222 -7.03 38.02 -9.80
N GLY A 223 -6.63 37.20 -10.77
CA GLY A 223 -6.07 35.87 -10.54
C GLY A 223 -7.12 34.78 -10.28
N VAL A 224 -6.64 33.59 -9.90
CA VAL A 224 -7.48 32.42 -9.60
C VAL A 224 -7.21 31.91 -8.19
N LYS A 225 -8.21 31.26 -7.60
CA LYS A 225 -8.07 30.53 -6.34
C LYS A 225 -7.46 29.16 -6.63
N VAL A 226 -6.14 29.07 -6.67
CA VAL A 226 -5.39 27.86 -7.06
C VAL A 226 -5.86 26.59 -6.34
N ASN A 227 -6.18 26.68 -5.04
CA ASN A 227 -6.66 25.53 -4.25
C ASN A 227 -8.01 24.96 -4.70
N THR A 228 -8.74 25.65 -5.58
CA THR A 228 -10.01 25.17 -6.15
C THR A 228 -9.83 24.40 -7.45
N LEU A 229 -8.60 24.23 -7.96
CA LEU A 229 -8.36 23.46 -9.16
C LEU A 229 -8.93 22.04 -9.00
N ALA A 230 -9.78 21.65 -9.94
CA ALA A 230 -10.42 20.34 -9.99
C ALA A 230 -10.51 19.81 -11.41
N VAL A 231 -10.59 18.49 -11.54
CA VAL A 231 -10.82 17.80 -12.81
C VAL A 231 -12.26 17.30 -12.80
N CYS A 232 -12.99 17.51 -13.89
CA CYS A 232 -14.31 16.93 -14.07
C CYS A 232 -14.50 16.51 -15.52
N GLY A 233 -14.64 15.19 -15.73
CA GLY A 233 -14.54 14.59 -17.06
C GLY A 233 -13.18 14.89 -17.69
N ASP A 234 -13.18 15.38 -18.93
CA ASP A 234 -11.96 15.71 -19.69
C ASP A 234 -11.45 17.15 -19.49
N ASN A 235 -12.09 17.91 -18.60
CA ASN A 235 -11.84 19.34 -18.42
C ASN A 235 -11.28 19.66 -17.04
N LEU A 236 -10.49 20.73 -16.99
CA LEU A 236 -10.07 21.39 -15.76
C LEU A 236 -11.06 22.50 -15.41
N TYR A 237 -11.19 22.75 -14.11
CA TYR A 237 -11.98 23.84 -13.58
C TYR A 237 -11.24 24.53 -12.45
N VAL A 238 -11.43 25.85 -12.35
CA VAL A 238 -10.89 26.67 -11.28
C VAL A 238 -11.80 27.85 -11.03
N VAL A 239 -11.80 28.37 -9.80
CA VAL A 239 -12.56 29.56 -9.42
C VAL A 239 -11.68 30.80 -9.57
N ALA A 240 -12.17 31.81 -10.30
CA ALA A 240 -11.54 33.12 -10.35
C ALA A 240 -11.64 33.85 -9.00
N ALA A 241 -10.81 34.87 -8.74
CA ALA A 241 -10.89 35.64 -7.50
C ALA A 241 -12.27 36.28 -7.24
N GLY A 242 -13.05 36.55 -8.31
CA GLY A 242 -14.42 37.07 -8.25
C GLY A 242 -15.53 36.00 -8.25
N ASP A 243 -15.23 34.75 -7.88
CA ASP A 243 -16.18 33.63 -7.80
C ASP A 243 -16.78 33.18 -9.14
N ALA A 244 -16.21 33.57 -10.27
CA ALA A 244 -16.58 33.02 -11.58
C ALA A 244 -15.95 31.62 -11.76
N LEU A 245 -16.76 30.65 -12.18
CA LEU A 245 -16.28 29.30 -12.50
C LEU A 245 -15.70 29.28 -13.90
N LEU A 246 -14.41 28.96 -14.01
CA LEU A 246 -13.69 28.85 -15.26
C LEU A 246 -13.48 27.39 -15.63
N THR A 247 -13.49 27.10 -16.93
CA THR A 247 -13.19 25.78 -17.48
C THR A 247 -12.06 25.85 -18.51
N SER A 248 -11.31 24.76 -18.63
CA SER A 248 -10.32 24.57 -19.67
C SER A 248 -10.40 23.14 -20.22
N ALA A 249 -10.48 23.00 -21.54
CA ALA A 249 -10.44 21.71 -22.24
C ALA A 249 -9.05 21.33 -22.76
N ASP A 250 -8.06 22.21 -22.66
CA ASP A 250 -6.74 22.08 -23.30
C ASP A 250 -5.59 21.96 -22.30
N GLY A 251 -5.86 21.43 -21.11
CA GLY A 251 -4.85 21.26 -20.06
C GLY A 251 -4.45 22.58 -19.37
N GLY A 252 -5.32 23.58 -19.44
CA GLY A 252 -5.22 24.84 -18.70
C GLY A 252 -4.48 25.93 -19.46
N GLN A 253 -4.27 25.75 -20.77
CA GLN A 253 -3.68 26.76 -21.65
C GLN A 253 -4.64 27.94 -21.84
N ASN A 254 -5.93 27.63 -22.03
CA ASN A 254 -6.98 28.65 -22.19
C ASN A 254 -8.13 28.41 -21.20
N TRP A 255 -8.46 29.46 -20.44
CA TRP A 255 -9.56 29.44 -19.49
C TRP A 255 -10.75 30.22 -20.04
N VAL A 256 -11.93 29.60 -19.99
CA VAL A 256 -13.20 30.17 -20.45
C VAL A 256 -14.18 30.25 -19.29
N ASP A 257 -14.87 31.38 -19.16
CA ASP A 257 -15.95 31.55 -18.17
C ASP A 257 -17.15 30.68 -18.55
N THR A 258 -17.61 29.88 -17.60
CA THR A 258 -18.80 29.01 -17.76
C THR A 258 -20.12 29.78 -17.65
N GLY A 259 -20.09 31.01 -17.12
CA GLY A 259 -21.26 31.80 -16.75
C GLY A 259 -21.88 31.41 -15.40
N ALA A 260 -21.35 30.38 -14.73
CA ALA A 260 -21.73 29.98 -13.38
C ALA A 260 -20.80 30.62 -12.34
N SER A 261 -21.28 30.70 -11.10
CA SER A 261 -20.50 31.19 -9.96
C SER A 261 -20.35 30.11 -8.90
N MET A 262 -19.14 29.98 -8.37
CA MET A 262 -18.77 29.09 -7.26
C MET A 262 -17.77 29.82 -6.37
N SER A 263 -17.93 29.74 -5.05
CA SER A 263 -16.97 30.29 -4.09
C SER A 263 -15.87 29.30 -3.74
N TYR A 264 -16.18 28.00 -3.79
CA TYR A 264 -15.26 26.88 -3.56
C TYR A 264 -15.73 25.62 -4.30
N ILE A 265 -14.77 24.78 -4.73
CA ILE A 265 -15.02 23.49 -5.38
C ILE A 265 -14.58 22.39 -4.40
N TYR A 266 -15.48 21.44 -4.11
CA TYR A 266 -15.16 20.27 -3.28
C TYR A 266 -14.52 19.17 -4.13
N GLY A 267 -15.04 18.96 -5.34
CA GLY A 267 -14.56 17.94 -6.26
C GLY A 267 -15.59 17.56 -7.31
N GLU A 268 -15.34 16.46 -8.00
CA GLU A 268 -16.23 15.89 -8.99
C GLU A 268 -16.99 14.68 -8.43
N TYR A 269 -18.20 14.49 -8.93
CA TYR A 269 -18.98 13.28 -8.73
C TYR A 269 -19.84 13.01 -9.97
N ALA A 270 -19.63 11.85 -10.61
CA ALA A 270 -20.41 11.36 -11.75
C ALA A 270 -20.59 12.41 -12.89
N GLY A 271 -19.51 13.09 -13.26
CA GLY A 271 -19.44 14.11 -14.31
C GLY A 271 -19.98 15.48 -13.91
N ARG A 272 -20.23 15.73 -12.62
CA ARG A 272 -20.69 17.02 -12.08
C ARG A 272 -19.67 17.54 -11.08
N LEU A 273 -19.40 18.83 -11.15
CA LEU A 273 -18.65 19.51 -10.09
C LEU A 273 -19.57 19.85 -8.94
N LEU A 274 -19.12 19.56 -7.73
CA LEU A 274 -19.79 19.92 -6.49
C LEU A 274 -19.06 21.07 -5.84
N GLY A 275 -19.81 22.07 -5.37
CA GLY A 275 -19.24 23.25 -4.74
C GLY A 275 -20.24 23.97 -3.86
N ASN A 276 -19.85 25.16 -3.42
CA ASN A 276 -20.75 26.10 -2.77
C ASN A 276 -20.68 27.47 -3.43
N VAL A 277 -21.71 28.28 -3.20
CA VAL A 277 -21.73 29.70 -3.53
C VAL A 277 -22.09 30.49 -2.29
N LYS A 278 -21.38 31.60 -2.10
CA LYS A 278 -21.69 32.61 -1.09
C LYS A 278 -22.54 33.71 -1.71
N ASP A 279 -23.71 33.95 -1.15
CA ASP A 279 -24.56 35.04 -1.61
C ASP A 279 -24.10 36.41 -1.05
N ALA A 280 -24.75 37.48 -1.51
CA ALA A 280 -24.46 38.85 -1.07
C ALA A 280 -24.77 39.11 0.42
N THR A 281 -25.58 38.26 1.06
CA THR A 281 -25.86 38.32 2.51
C THR A 281 -24.79 37.61 3.34
N GLY A 282 -23.92 36.84 2.68
CA GLY A 282 -22.87 36.04 3.28
C GLY A 282 -23.29 34.62 3.61
N ALA A 283 -24.50 34.20 3.24
CA ALA A 283 -24.97 32.84 3.42
C ALA A 283 -24.44 31.92 2.31
N TYR A 284 -24.19 30.66 2.66
CA TYR A 284 -23.66 29.65 1.76
C TYR A 284 -24.76 28.67 1.34
N SER A 285 -24.77 28.29 0.07
CA SER A 285 -25.62 27.22 -0.47
C SER A 285 -24.76 26.24 -1.27
N LEU A 286 -25.10 24.96 -1.19
CA LEU A 286 -24.50 23.93 -2.04
C LEU A 286 -25.01 24.08 -3.46
N ILE A 287 -24.13 23.91 -4.44
CA ILE A 287 -24.48 23.94 -5.85
C ILE A 287 -23.67 22.88 -6.59
N ASP A 288 -24.15 22.52 -7.77
CA ASP A 288 -23.42 21.67 -8.70
C ASP A 288 -23.34 22.32 -10.09
N TYR A 289 -22.38 21.90 -10.90
CA TYR A 289 -22.28 22.28 -12.29
C TYR A 289 -22.20 21.03 -13.17
N PRO A 290 -22.98 20.93 -14.28
CA PRO A 290 -23.81 21.99 -14.87
C PRO A 290 -25.26 22.08 -14.32
N GLY A 291 -25.64 21.30 -13.30
CA GLY A 291 -27.04 21.21 -12.85
C GLY A 291 -27.60 22.47 -12.18
N GLY A 292 -26.75 23.27 -11.54
CA GLY A 292 -27.03 24.63 -11.07
C GLY A 292 -28.09 24.76 -9.98
N THR A 293 -28.57 23.66 -9.40
CA THR A 293 -29.64 23.70 -8.39
C THR A 293 -29.04 23.95 -7.01
N ALA A 294 -29.45 25.04 -6.37
CA ALA A 294 -29.01 25.35 -5.02
C ALA A 294 -29.70 24.45 -3.99
N ALA A 295 -28.91 23.86 -3.10
CA ALA A 295 -29.35 23.11 -1.93
C ALA A 295 -28.87 23.80 -0.66
N VAL A 296 -29.60 23.56 0.44
CA VAL A 296 -29.24 24.09 1.76
C VAL A 296 -27.94 23.44 2.23
N LEU A 297 -27.03 24.25 2.76
CA LEU A 297 -25.82 23.76 3.40
C LEU A 297 -26.18 23.05 4.72
N PRO A 298 -25.86 21.76 4.91
CA PRO A 298 -26.10 21.06 6.18
C PRO A 298 -25.34 21.71 7.35
N GLU A 299 -25.85 21.53 8.57
CA GLU A 299 -25.15 21.97 9.78
C GLU A 299 -23.80 21.23 9.91
N GLY A 300 -22.74 21.96 10.29
CA GLY A 300 -21.39 21.40 10.40
C GLY A 300 -20.69 21.09 9.06
N PHE A 301 -21.26 21.53 7.93
CA PHE A 301 -20.67 21.35 6.61
C PHE A 301 -19.62 22.44 6.31
N PRO A 302 -18.41 22.08 5.85
CA PRO A 302 -17.34 23.03 5.57
C PRO A 302 -17.62 23.86 4.32
N VAL A 303 -17.22 25.14 4.30
CA VAL A 303 -17.35 26.04 3.16
C VAL A 303 -16.06 26.20 2.36
N SER A 304 -14.92 25.76 2.91
CA SER A 304 -13.61 25.79 2.26
C SER A 304 -12.59 24.92 2.99
N GLY A 305 -11.40 24.74 2.40
CA GLY A 305 -10.26 24.12 3.06
C GLY A 305 -10.43 22.65 3.38
N THR A 306 -11.37 21.98 2.72
CA THR A 306 -11.56 20.53 2.80
C THR A 306 -10.34 19.80 2.23
N SER A 307 -10.24 18.51 2.52
CA SER A 307 -9.41 17.64 1.69
C SER A 307 -9.88 17.62 0.24
N GLN A 308 -9.05 17.04 -0.64
CA GLN A 308 -9.56 16.60 -1.94
C GLN A 308 -10.68 15.58 -1.75
N MET A 309 -11.69 15.66 -2.59
CA MET A 309 -12.78 14.68 -2.61
C MET A 309 -12.30 13.41 -3.30
N LEU A 310 -12.49 12.27 -2.65
CA LEU A 310 -12.20 10.95 -3.21
C LEU A 310 -13.53 10.23 -3.47
N SER A 311 -13.65 9.57 -4.62
CA SER A 311 -14.82 8.76 -4.95
C SER A 311 -14.46 7.28 -4.86
N TYR A 312 -15.26 6.50 -4.13
CA TYR A 312 -15.07 5.06 -3.98
C TYR A 312 -16.33 4.26 -4.27
N GLU A 313 -16.17 3.04 -4.79
CA GLU A 313 -17.28 2.12 -5.07
C GLU A 313 -17.00 0.77 -4.38
N GLN A 314 -17.99 -0.08 -4.21
CA GLN A 314 -17.81 -1.47 -3.78
C GLN A 314 -18.72 -2.36 -4.61
N LEU A 315 -18.41 -3.66 -4.67
CA LEU A 315 -19.19 -4.64 -5.46
C LEU A 315 -20.69 -4.68 -5.12
N TRP A 316 -21.08 -4.20 -3.95
CA TRP A 316 -22.46 -4.17 -3.43
C TRP A 316 -23.05 -2.76 -3.35
N MET A 317 -22.37 -1.73 -3.87
CA MET A 317 -22.91 -0.38 -3.97
C MET A 317 -23.64 -0.19 -5.31
N GLU A 318 -24.78 0.50 -5.28
CA GLU A 318 -25.51 0.84 -6.52
C GLU A 318 -24.89 2.03 -7.26
N SER A 319 -24.10 2.84 -6.56
CA SER A 319 -23.39 4.01 -7.10
C SER A 319 -22.16 4.32 -6.23
N PRO A 320 -21.14 4.99 -6.78
CA PRO A 320 -19.99 5.44 -6.01
C PRO A 320 -20.39 6.36 -4.85
N ILE A 321 -19.52 6.51 -3.87
CA ILE A 321 -19.66 7.47 -2.77
C ILE A 321 -18.47 8.41 -2.84
N GLY A 322 -18.76 9.71 -2.92
CA GLY A 322 -17.75 10.74 -2.79
C GLY A 322 -17.53 11.09 -1.32
N MET A 323 -16.29 11.30 -0.89
CA MET A 323 -15.93 11.54 0.50
C MET A 323 -14.86 12.64 0.63
N MET A 324 -14.99 13.46 1.66
CA MET A 324 -14.00 14.45 2.06
C MET A 324 -13.99 14.66 3.58
N ILE A 325 -12.88 15.17 4.10
CA ILE A 325 -12.71 15.43 5.53
C ILE A 325 -12.19 16.84 5.78
N GLY A 326 -12.40 17.29 7.01
CA GLY A 326 -11.89 18.56 7.50
C GLY A 326 -12.50 19.77 6.78
N GLY A 327 -11.87 20.92 6.97
CA GLY A 327 -12.27 22.18 6.40
C GLY A 327 -12.81 23.17 7.43
N THR A 328 -13.10 24.36 6.92
CA THR A 328 -13.52 25.52 7.70
C THR A 328 -15.02 25.73 7.51
N LEU A 329 -15.75 25.87 8.62
CA LEU A 329 -17.18 26.17 8.65
C LEU A 329 -17.44 27.64 8.32
N ALA A 330 -18.71 27.98 8.06
CA ALA A 330 -19.12 29.35 7.74
C ALA A 330 -18.82 30.37 8.86
N ASP A 331 -18.71 29.92 10.11
CA ASP A 331 -18.36 30.73 11.28
C ASP A 331 -16.82 30.85 11.52
N GLY A 332 -16.02 30.17 10.70
CA GLY A 332 -14.56 30.14 10.80
C GLY A 332 -14.00 29.04 11.70
N SER A 333 -14.83 28.28 12.42
CA SER A 333 -14.38 27.09 13.17
C SER A 333 -14.04 25.94 12.23
N LEU A 334 -13.34 24.92 12.73
CA LEU A 334 -12.92 23.75 11.95
C LEU A 334 -13.82 22.55 12.25
N THR A 335 -14.09 21.73 11.23
CA THR A 335 -14.91 20.52 11.38
C THR A 335 -14.06 19.27 11.55
N ASP A 336 -14.55 18.32 12.34
CA ASP A 336 -14.02 16.97 12.55
C ASP A 336 -14.90 15.91 11.87
N ALA A 337 -15.85 16.34 11.05
CA ALA A 337 -16.75 15.46 10.30
C ALA A 337 -16.06 14.82 9.09
N CYS A 338 -16.56 13.64 8.71
CA CYS A 338 -16.27 13.00 7.43
C CYS A 338 -17.54 13.06 6.58
N TRP A 339 -17.53 13.89 5.54
CA TRP A 339 -18.69 14.13 4.70
C TRP A 339 -18.67 13.20 3.49
N ALA A 340 -19.75 12.45 3.32
CA ALA A 340 -19.99 11.57 2.18
C ALA A 340 -21.14 12.09 1.32
N TYR A 341 -21.08 11.83 0.01
CA TYR A 341 -22.09 12.18 -0.97
C TYR A 341 -22.45 10.96 -1.83
N ASP A 342 -23.74 10.63 -1.88
CA ASP A 342 -24.28 9.48 -2.61
C ASP A 342 -24.77 9.81 -4.03
N GLY A 343 -24.54 11.04 -4.50
CA GLY A 343 -25.08 11.55 -5.76
C GLY A 343 -26.31 12.43 -5.62
N SER A 344 -26.93 12.45 -4.44
CA SER A 344 -28.10 13.25 -4.14
C SER A 344 -27.98 14.04 -2.83
N THR A 345 -27.39 13.43 -1.80
CA THR A 345 -27.44 13.92 -0.42
C THR A 345 -26.07 13.82 0.22
N TRP A 346 -25.73 14.87 0.98
CA TRP A 346 -24.57 14.87 1.84
C TRP A 346 -24.91 14.37 3.24
N CYS A 347 -24.08 13.51 3.81
CA CYS A 347 -24.19 13.06 5.20
C CYS A 347 -22.82 12.99 5.89
N ASN A 348 -22.79 13.23 7.19
CA ASN A 348 -21.62 12.92 8.00
C ASN A 348 -21.64 11.42 8.32
N ILE A 349 -20.58 10.71 7.96
CA ILE A 349 -20.43 9.26 8.18
C ILE A 349 -19.45 8.91 9.31
N ALA A 350 -18.74 9.90 9.85
CA ALA A 350 -17.80 9.67 10.93
C ALA A 350 -18.51 9.21 12.22
N VAL A 351 -18.15 8.02 12.69
CA VAL A 351 -18.49 7.52 14.03
C VAL A 351 -17.40 7.91 15.03
N THR A 352 -16.12 7.75 14.66
CA THR A 352 -15.02 8.44 15.33
C THR A 352 -14.60 9.64 14.50
N ALA A 353 -14.35 10.76 15.20
CA ALA A 353 -14.05 12.03 14.59
C ALA A 353 -12.83 11.95 13.66
N ALA A 354 -12.95 12.55 12.47
CA ALA A 354 -11.84 12.83 11.59
C ALA A 354 -10.94 13.92 12.22
N PRO A 355 -9.69 14.11 11.76
CA PRO A 355 -8.85 15.19 12.28
C PRO A 355 -9.50 16.56 12.06
N GLN A 356 -9.73 17.30 13.15
CA GLN A 356 -10.35 18.63 13.15
C GLN A 356 -9.42 19.70 12.55
N ARG A 357 -9.26 19.70 11.22
CA ARG A 357 -8.23 20.48 10.52
C ARG A 357 -8.74 21.08 9.21
N THR A 358 -8.11 22.16 8.78
CA THR A 358 -8.27 22.71 7.42
C THR A 358 -7.02 22.47 6.59
N GLY A 359 -7.17 22.31 5.27
CA GLY A 359 -6.08 22.01 4.35
C GLY A 359 -5.49 20.62 4.53
N VAL A 360 -6.31 19.63 4.88
CA VAL A 360 -5.87 18.23 5.04
C VAL A 360 -5.57 17.62 3.67
N THR A 361 -4.44 16.91 3.55
CA THR A 361 -4.16 16.07 2.38
C THR A 361 -4.74 14.69 2.61
N LEU A 362 -5.59 14.22 1.70
CA LEU A 362 -6.24 12.91 1.79
C LEU A 362 -5.84 12.06 0.58
N VAL A 363 -5.28 10.87 0.81
CA VAL A 363 -4.88 9.95 -0.27
C VAL A 363 -5.46 8.54 -0.06
N PRO A 364 -5.91 7.86 -1.14
CA PRO A 364 -6.21 6.44 -1.09
C PRO A 364 -4.91 5.64 -1.17
N TYR A 365 -4.66 4.76 -0.22
CA TYR A 365 -3.43 3.97 -0.16
C TYR A 365 -3.66 2.63 0.55
N PHE A 366 -2.61 2.09 1.17
CA PHE A 366 -2.62 0.81 1.87
C PHE A 366 -2.03 0.94 3.26
N VAL A 367 -2.47 0.07 4.15
CA VAL A 367 -1.81 -0.21 5.43
C VAL A 367 -1.67 -1.72 5.61
N TYR A 368 -0.71 -2.12 6.43
CA TYR A 368 -0.46 -3.53 6.72
C TYR A 368 -0.79 -3.81 8.17
N ARG A 369 -1.53 -4.89 8.39
CA ARG A 369 -1.78 -5.43 9.72
C ARG A 369 -1.16 -6.80 9.81
N THR A 370 -0.16 -6.94 10.67
CA THR A 370 0.42 -8.25 10.98
C THR A 370 -0.37 -8.86 12.12
N GLU A 371 -1.02 -10.00 11.85
CA GLU A 371 -1.70 -10.75 12.89
C GLU A 371 -0.68 -11.28 13.88
N SER A 372 -0.86 -10.91 15.13
CA SER A 372 0.14 -11.14 16.15
C SER A 372 0.44 -12.62 16.35
N THR A 373 -0.52 -13.52 16.17
CA THR A 373 -0.42 -14.97 16.49
C THR A 373 0.03 -15.85 15.32
N SER A 374 -0.03 -15.35 14.10
CA SER A 374 0.29 -16.15 12.90
C SER A 374 1.34 -15.51 12.01
N TRP A 375 1.80 -14.31 12.35
CA TRP A 375 2.70 -13.49 11.53
C TRP A 375 2.21 -13.25 10.10
N VAL A 376 0.91 -13.48 9.86
CA VAL A 376 0.30 -13.22 8.57
C VAL A 376 0.05 -11.72 8.46
N THR A 377 0.84 -11.07 7.61
CA THR A 377 0.62 -9.67 7.25
C THR A 377 -0.49 -9.57 6.21
N THR A 378 -1.57 -8.89 6.56
CA THR A 378 -2.70 -8.59 5.67
C THR A 378 -2.58 -7.16 5.14
N LYS A 379 -2.65 -7.01 3.82
CA LYS A 379 -2.76 -5.71 3.14
C LYS A 379 -4.20 -5.22 3.21
N LEU A 380 -4.43 -4.03 3.76
CA LEU A 380 -5.74 -3.39 3.84
C LEU A 380 -5.73 -2.11 3.01
N THR A 381 -6.81 -1.85 2.28
CA THR A 381 -7.01 -0.55 1.63
C THR A 381 -7.37 0.48 2.69
N ALA A 382 -6.80 1.67 2.61
CA ALA A 382 -7.05 2.71 3.59
C ALA A 382 -7.06 4.10 2.98
N PHE A 383 -7.72 5.01 3.70
CA PHE A 383 -7.56 6.44 3.51
C PHE A 383 -6.51 6.97 4.49
N ILE A 384 -5.53 7.69 3.97
CA ILE A 384 -4.49 8.34 4.77
C ILE A 384 -4.72 9.85 4.72
N ALA A 385 -4.91 10.45 5.90
CA ALA A 385 -5.08 11.88 6.09
C ALA A 385 -3.82 12.46 6.74
N MET A 386 -3.22 13.47 6.10
CA MET A 386 -1.92 14.03 6.50
C MET A 386 -1.96 15.55 6.51
N GLY A 387 -1.16 16.14 7.40
CA GLY A 387 -0.97 17.58 7.46
C GLY A 387 -2.23 18.35 7.90
N GLY A 388 -2.28 19.60 7.47
CA GLY A 388 -3.37 20.54 7.76
C GLY A 388 -3.10 21.41 8.98
N THR A 389 -3.94 22.42 9.15
CA THR A 389 -3.87 23.40 10.23
C THR A 389 -4.88 23.05 11.32
N ASN A 390 -4.40 22.94 12.56
CA ASN A 390 -5.19 22.68 13.75
C ASN A 390 -6.01 23.91 14.19
N PRO A 391 -6.99 23.77 15.10
CA PRO A 391 -7.80 24.90 15.58
C PRO A 391 -7.00 26.00 16.29
N ASP A 392 -5.82 25.68 16.83
CA ASP A 392 -4.90 26.63 17.46
C ASP A 392 -3.99 27.38 16.47
N GLY A 393 -4.09 27.06 15.18
CA GLY A 393 -3.27 27.63 14.10
C GLY A 393 -1.93 26.92 13.87
N SER A 394 -1.58 25.91 14.67
CA SER A 394 -0.41 25.08 14.41
C SER A 394 -0.62 24.18 13.19
N ILE A 395 0.46 23.91 12.46
CA ILE A 395 0.42 22.94 11.36
C ILE A 395 0.83 21.57 11.88
N SER A 396 0.02 20.56 11.59
CA SER A 396 0.25 19.21 12.09
C SER A 396 1.14 18.39 11.18
N LYS A 397 1.90 17.46 11.77
CA LYS A 397 2.54 16.33 11.07
C LYS A 397 1.81 15.00 11.30
N GLU A 398 0.78 15.00 12.13
CA GLU A 398 0.09 13.76 12.49
C GLU A 398 -0.66 13.17 11.30
N VAL A 399 -0.50 11.87 11.13
CA VAL A 399 -1.17 11.05 10.14
C VAL A 399 -2.31 10.29 10.79
N TYR A 400 -3.48 10.32 10.15
CA TYR A 400 -4.65 9.53 10.53
C TYR A 400 -4.99 8.54 9.43
N VAL A 401 -5.50 7.39 9.83
CA VAL A 401 -5.87 6.30 8.92
C VAL A 401 -7.32 5.91 9.17
N SER A 402 -8.03 5.63 8.07
CA SER A 402 -9.32 4.93 8.09
C SER A 402 -9.27 3.73 7.15
N THR A 403 -9.54 2.54 7.68
CA THR A 403 -9.59 1.28 6.93
C THR A 403 -11.02 0.84 6.59
N ASP A 404 -12.01 1.65 6.99
CA ASP A 404 -13.44 1.35 6.89
C ASP A 404 -14.23 2.50 6.23
N TYR A 405 -13.60 3.05 5.19
CA TYR A 405 -14.17 4.02 4.28
C TYR A 405 -14.61 5.34 4.94
N GLY A 406 -13.80 5.84 5.87
CA GLY A 406 -14.01 7.14 6.52
C GLY A 406 -14.99 7.12 7.69
N THR A 407 -15.45 5.93 8.11
CA THR A 407 -16.35 5.77 9.27
C THR A 407 -15.59 5.92 10.58
N HIS A 408 -14.42 5.29 10.71
CA HIS A 408 -13.55 5.43 11.86
C HIS A 408 -12.18 5.96 11.44
N TRP A 409 -11.77 7.04 12.09
CA TRP A 409 -10.44 7.63 11.98
C TRP A 409 -9.66 7.37 13.25
N LEU A 410 -8.43 6.88 13.08
CA LEU A 410 -7.49 6.61 14.16
C LEU A 410 -6.16 7.30 13.86
N LEU A 411 -5.48 7.77 14.90
CA LEU A 411 -4.09 8.19 14.77
C LEU A 411 -3.28 6.99 14.30
N ALA A 412 -2.48 7.18 13.25
CA ALA A 412 -1.67 6.10 12.69
C ALA A 412 -0.53 5.72 13.65
N ASP A 413 -0.07 4.47 13.56
CA ASP A 413 1.12 4.01 14.29
C ASP A 413 2.37 4.81 13.86
N ASP A 414 3.41 4.80 14.70
CA ASP A 414 4.65 5.55 14.48
C ASP A 414 5.29 5.29 13.11
N SER A 415 5.14 4.07 12.57
CA SER A 415 5.68 3.71 11.25
C SER A 415 5.00 4.41 10.08
N LEU A 416 3.80 4.96 10.27
CA LEU A 416 3.05 5.69 9.24
C LEU A 416 3.07 7.21 9.45
N GLN A 417 3.61 7.69 10.57
CA GLN A 417 3.74 9.11 10.84
C GLN A 417 4.73 9.79 9.87
N LEU A 418 4.54 11.09 9.64
CA LEU A 418 5.47 11.85 8.80
C LEU A 418 6.81 12.02 9.54
N PRO A 419 7.95 11.83 8.85
CA PRO A 419 9.25 11.91 9.48
C PRO A 419 9.64 13.36 9.81
N ASP A 420 10.71 13.53 10.59
CA ASP A 420 11.16 14.84 11.04
C ASP A 420 11.69 15.71 9.89
N GLU A 421 12.31 15.07 8.89
CA GLU A 421 12.88 15.69 7.70
C GLU A 421 11.82 16.34 6.80
N LEU A 422 10.62 15.77 6.75
CA LEU A 422 9.51 16.31 5.97
C LEU A 422 8.85 17.45 6.77
N PRO A 423 8.82 18.70 6.28
CA PRO A 423 8.26 19.83 7.02
C PRO A 423 6.74 19.69 7.22
N SER A 424 6.21 20.21 8.32
CA SER A 424 4.76 20.28 8.52
C SER A 424 4.12 21.13 7.42
N PHE A 425 3.02 20.68 6.82
CA PHE A 425 2.37 21.37 5.69
C PHE A 425 0.85 21.48 5.86
N THR A 426 0.26 22.49 5.21
CA THR A 426 -1.19 22.61 5.02
C THR A 426 -1.51 22.84 3.55
N SER A 427 -2.67 22.34 3.10
CA SER A 427 -3.18 22.49 1.73
C SER A 427 -2.26 21.93 0.63
N ALA A 428 -1.45 20.91 0.95
CA ALA A 428 -0.70 20.17 -0.07
C ALA A 428 -1.63 19.32 -0.94
N SER A 429 -1.13 18.88 -2.10
CA SER A 429 -1.86 17.94 -2.97
C SER A 429 -1.19 16.58 -2.90
N GLY A 430 -1.96 15.53 -2.59
CA GLY A 430 -1.49 14.17 -2.54
C GLY A 430 -1.99 13.37 -3.73
N LEU A 431 -1.08 12.87 -4.56
CA LEU A 431 -1.39 11.99 -5.69
C LEU A 431 -0.69 10.65 -5.49
N VAL A 432 -1.28 9.56 -5.99
CA VAL A 432 -0.69 8.21 -5.88
C VAL A 432 -0.47 7.65 -7.27
N TYR A 433 0.77 7.26 -7.56
CA TYR A 433 1.15 6.67 -8.84
C TYR A 433 1.93 5.37 -8.61
N SER A 434 1.59 4.34 -9.38
CA SER A 434 2.32 3.08 -9.39
C SER A 434 3.60 3.18 -10.20
N ARG A 435 4.64 2.52 -9.70
CA ARG A 435 5.90 2.29 -10.41
C ARG A 435 6.11 0.79 -10.60
N MET A 436 6.51 0.40 -11.81
CA MET A 436 6.91 -0.98 -12.07
C MET A 436 8.27 -1.26 -11.43
N MET A 437 8.34 -2.27 -10.58
CA MET A 437 9.57 -2.79 -9.98
C MET A 437 9.95 -4.09 -10.70
N SER A 438 11.25 -4.39 -10.78
CA SER A 438 11.77 -5.63 -11.38
C SER A 438 12.81 -6.27 -10.46
N ALA A 439 12.79 -7.60 -10.37
CA ALA A 439 13.71 -8.39 -9.56
C ALA A 439 15.18 -8.29 -10.04
N ASP A 440 15.38 -7.93 -11.32
CA ASP A 440 16.71 -7.82 -11.92
C ASP A 440 17.31 -6.40 -11.88
N GLN A 441 16.55 -5.40 -11.40
CA GLN A 441 17.04 -4.02 -11.31
C GLN A 441 17.77 -3.74 -9.99
N LEU A 442 19.11 -3.76 -10.05
CA LEU A 442 19.93 -2.87 -9.22
C LEU A 442 19.69 -1.42 -9.69
N ALA A 443 19.66 -0.48 -8.74
CA ALA A 443 19.27 0.92 -8.93
C ALA A 443 19.60 1.55 -10.31
N ALA A 444 18.51 1.93 -11.00
CA ALA A 444 18.37 2.85 -12.15
C ALA A 444 19.11 2.55 -13.48
N ALA A 445 18.34 2.32 -14.55
CA ALA A 445 18.25 3.21 -15.72
C ALA A 445 17.48 2.54 -16.88
N SER A 446 16.52 3.28 -17.44
CA SER A 446 15.87 3.09 -18.75
C SER A 446 14.96 1.86 -18.98
N TRP A 447 13.88 2.12 -19.74
CA TRP A 447 12.97 1.23 -20.50
C TRP A 447 11.49 1.18 -20.07
N GLU A 448 10.63 1.22 -21.10
CA GLU A 448 9.22 1.64 -21.16
C GLU A 448 8.18 0.50 -21.01
N ALA A 449 6.91 0.95 -20.91
CA ALA A 449 5.69 0.35 -20.35
C ALA A 449 4.92 -0.73 -21.17
N VAL A 450 3.99 -1.44 -20.50
CA VAL A 450 2.50 -1.25 -20.61
C VAL A 450 1.73 -2.20 -19.64
N ALA A 451 0.94 -1.56 -18.75
CA ALA A 451 -0.32 -1.91 -18.04
C ALA A 451 -0.60 -3.28 -17.37
N SER A 452 -0.88 -3.25 -16.05
CA SER A 452 -2.23 -3.58 -15.51
C SER A 452 -2.44 -3.04 -14.08
N ASN A 453 -3.40 -2.12 -13.93
CA ASN A 453 -3.81 -1.44 -12.70
C ASN A 453 -3.80 -2.29 -11.41
N GLU A 454 -2.94 -1.96 -10.43
CA GLU A 454 -3.19 -2.30 -9.02
C GLU A 454 -3.20 -1.06 -8.10
N MET A 455 -4.22 -0.23 -8.27
CA MET A 455 -4.78 0.62 -7.20
C MET A 455 -5.78 -0.20 -6.36
N PRO A 456 -6.27 0.26 -5.18
CA PRO A 456 -7.36 -0.41 -4.46
C PRO A 456 -8.48 -0.85 -5.43
N LEU A 457 -9.02 -2.06 -5.27
CA LEU A 457 -9.94 -2.72 -6.22
C LEU A 457 -11.13 -1.87 -6.71
N TRP A 458 -11.48 -0.83 -5.97
CA TRP A 458 -12.57 0.10 -6.29
C TRP A 458 -12.14 1.37 -7.04
N VAL A 459 -10.83 1.62 -7.15
CA VAL A 459 -10.22 2.69 -7.94
C VAL A 459 -9.74 2.16 -9.31
N ALA A 460 -9.40 0.86 -9.39
CA ALA A 460 -8.91 0.23 -10.60
C ALA A 460 -10.07 -0.31 -11.47
N SER A 461 -10.48 0.44 -12.50
CA SER A 461 -11.26 -0.15 -13.59
C SER A 461 -10.35 -1.07 -14.42
N ASN A 462 -10.82 -2.28 -14.73
CA ASN A 462 -10.23 -3.30 -15.63
C ASN A 462 -9.50 -4.45 -14.92
N TYR A 463 -10.29 -5.48 -14.63
CA TYR A 463 -9.83 -6.82 -14.25
C TYR A 463 -9.55 -7.63 -15.52
N VAL A 464 -8.30 -8.03 -15.76
CA VAL A 464 -7.97 -9.14 -16.67
C VAL A 464 -7.50 -10.30 -15.82
N LYS A 465 -8.20 -11.42 -15.97
CA LYS A 465 -7.96 -12.66 -15.24
C LYS A 465 -7.02 -13.51 -16.08
N ASP A 466 -5.74 -13.58 -15.73
CA ASP A 466 -4.85 -14.56 -16.34
C ASP A 466 -4.96 -15.92 -15.64
N ASN A 467 -5.29 -16.92 -16.46
CA ASN A 467 -5.12 -18.33 -16.18
C ASN A 467 -3.71 -18.73 -16.64
N GLU A 468 -3.15 -19.74 -15.96
CA GLU A 468 -2.03 -20.62 -16.37
C GLU A 468 -0.68 -20.42 -15.66
N GLY A 469 -0.32 -21.41 -14.83
CA GLY A 469 1.06 -21.70 -14.40
C GLY A 469 1.63 -20.78 -13.31
N ILE A 470 2.41 -21.36 -12.38
CA ILE A 470 3.21 -20.57 -11.42
C ILE A 470 4.44 -20.08 -12.18
N THR A 471 4.31 -18.96 -12.90
CA THR A 471 5.45 -18.22 -13.46
C THR A 471 6.11 -17.41 -12.35
N PRO A 472 7.45 -17.41 -12.21
CA PRO A 472 8.13 -16.59 -11.21
C PRO A 472 7.74 -15.13 -11.31
N ILE A 473 7.35 -14.49 -10.19
CA ILE A 473 7.17 -13.04 -10.15
C ILE A 473 8.54 -12.43 -10.43
N THR A 474 8.67 -11.73 -11.55
CA THR A 474 9.89 -10.98 -11.92
C THR A 474 9.65 -9.49 -11.86
N GLU A 475 8.40 -9.04 -11.91
CA GLU A 475 8.03 -7.64 -11.86
C GLU A 475 6.75 -7.46 -11.02
N TRP A 476 6.63 -6.35 -10.29
CA TRP A 476 5.43 -6.01 -9.52
C TRP A 476 5.20 -4.49 -9.46
N GLU A 477 3.94 -4.06 -9.31
CA GLU A 477 3.61 -2.65 -9.15
C GLU A 477 3.83 -2.20 -7.69
N CYS A 478 4.50 -1.06 -7.52
CA CYS A 478 4.75 -0.42 -6.25
C CYS A 478 4.14 0.99 -6.24
N PRO A 479 3.08 1.24 -5.46
CA PRO A 479 2.40 2.53 -5.42
C PRO A 479 3.17 3.52 -4.54
N TYR A 480 3.47 4.70 -5.08
CA TYR A 480 4.13 5.80 -4.38
C TYR A 480 3.15 6.95 -4.14
N ILE A 481 3.22 7.57 -2.97
CA ILE A 481 2.53 8.82 -2.65
C ILE A 481 3.43 9.99 -3.05
N TYR A 482 2.87 10.96 -3.76
CA TYR A 482 3.54 12.20 -4.13
C TYR A 482 2.82 13.38 -3.49
N LEU A 483 3.54 14.18 -2.71
CA LEU A 483 3.05 15.43 -2.14
C LEU A 483 3.60 16.61 -2.94
N PHE A 484 2.70 17.46 -3.40
CA PHE A 484 3.01 18.67 -4.17
C PHE A 484 2.61 19.92 -3.40
N GLY A 485 3.57 20.83 -3.25
CA GLY A 485 3.37 22.13 -2.62
C GLY A 485 2.93 21.98 -1.16
N GLY A 486 1.91 22.74 -0.78
CA GLY A 486 1.55 22.94 0.62
C GLY A 486 2.32 24.10 1.22
N ALA A 487 1.73 24.74 2.22
CA ALA A 487 2.29 25.91 2.88
C ALA A 487 2.77 25.55 4.28
N ASP A 488 3.86 26.18 4.72
CA ASP A 488 4.31 26.17 6.10
C ASP A 488 3.54 27.20 6.96
N ALA A 489 3.92 27.33 8.23
CA ALA A 489 3.26 28.23 9.17
C ALA A 489 3.43 29.72 8.82
N SER A 490 4.41 30.06 7.97
CA SER A 490 4.62 31.42 7.46
C SER A 490 3.84 31.71 6.17
N GLY A 491 3.21 30.69 5.58
CA GLY A 491 2.51 30.77 4.30
C GLY A 491 3.43 30.57 3.09
N SER A 492 4.71 30.23 3.31
CA SER A 492 5.65 29.89 2.23
C SER A 492 5.32 28.51 1.68
N ILE A 493 5.32 28.40 0.35
CA ILE A 493 5.05 27.13 -0.34
C ILE A 493 6.28 26.23 -0.28
N ASP A 494 6.07 24.95 0.00
CA ASP A 494 7.12 23.94 -0.10
C ASP A 494 7.57 23.83 -1.56
N GLY A 495 8.84 24.19 -1.78
CA GLY A 495 9.48 24.14 -3.08
C GLY A 495 9.88 22.73 -3.53
N LYS A 496 9.53 21.70 -2.76
CA LYS A 496 9.82 20.30 -3.08
C LYS A 496 8.55 19.50 -3.38
N ILE A 497 8.72 18.48 -4.21
CA ILE A 497 7.83 17.33 -4.35
C ILE A 497 8.40 16.24 -3.47
N TRP A 498 7.62 15.73 -2.52
CA TRP A 498 8.02 14.61 -1.67
C TRP A 498 7.42 13.32 -2.20
N ARG A 499 8.22 12.25 -2.19
CA ARG A 499 7.77 10.92 -2.57
C ARG A 499 7.87 9.97 -1.39
N GLY A 500 6.76 9.32 -1.05
CA GLY A 500 6.64 8.37 0.06
C GLY A 500 6.23 6.98 -0.41
N VAL A 501 6.69 5.93 0.29
CA VAL A 501 6.30 4.53 0.04
C VAL A 501 6.40 3.69 1.30
N ILE A 502 5.49 2.74 1.49
CA ILE A 502 5.69 1.72 2.53
C ILE A 502 6.76 0.74 2.04
N ASN A 503 7.87 0.60 2.78
CA ASN A 503 9.04 -0.20 2.36
C ASN A 503 8.66 -1.62 1.89
N ARG A 504 7.70 -2.26 2.56
CA ARG A 504 7.21 -3.60 2.22
C ARG A 504 6.75 -3.73 0.76
N LEU A 505 6.14 -2.68 0.20
CA LEU A 505 5.67 -2.66 -1.20
C LEU A 505 6.84 -2.65 -2.20
N THR A 506 8.03 -2.22 -1.76
CA THR A 506 9.23 -2.20 -2.60
C THR A 506 9.92 -3.56 -2.66
N PHE A 507 9.52 -4.51 -1.82
CA PHE A 507 10.10 -5.86 -1.82
C PHE A 507 9.42 -6.73 -2.85
N LYS A 508 10.19 -7.66 -3.41
CA LYS A 508 9.68 -8.68 -4.31
C LYS A 508 8.57 -9.49 -3.59
N PRO A 509 7.36 -9.60 -4.16
CA PRO A 509 6.31 -10.42 -3.59
C PRO A 509 6.71 -11.89 -3.52
N LEU A 510 6.25 -12.55 -2.46
CA LEU A 510 6.42 -13.99 -2.29
C LEU A 510 5.45 -14.75 -3.20
N GLN A 511 5.86 -15.95 -3.63
CA GLN A 511 5.05 -16.86 -4.43
C GLN A 511 4.48 -18.01 -3.62
#